data_AF-A0A1N6HZU4-F1
#
_entry.id   AF-A0A1N6HZU4-F1
#
_cell.length_a   1.000
_cell.length_b   1.000
_cell.length_c   1.000
_cell.angle_alpha   90.00
_cell.angle_beta   90.00
_cell.angle_gamma   90.00
#
_symmetry.space_group_name_H-M   'P 1'
#
loop_
_entity.id
_entity.type
_entity.pdbx_description
1 polymer ?
#
loop_
_entity_poly.entity_id
_entity_poly.type
_entity_poly.pdbx_seq_one_letter_code
_entity_poly.pdbx_strand_id
1 'polypeptide(L)'
;MLKSLFNWKVLLNLLVAIGIFVGLVWLTFRWLEYHTNHGQEIPVPNVVNKSVHDAVKILEDAGLDYEVDSAAYNPKYRPLQVLKVYPSPGSRVKDGRAIQLMVNPKSWAPVAVPDVINKYSGLAFQRLEQVGLKVNDTIYEPSIQKDAVLRILFKGNSIKPGTKIPRFSVIDVVVGSGPMRNIAIPNVVGLTVKEAKALIARNLFEVGLVDHEDGGNDDSDIVYYQDPASGDARDQGMQIDLWASKKTPAELRGKIEILNSTYRMRVDTTLPPVRYDEVPNFQDPPPINDPVPAPAPQKKETPKTETPKANGTSTKPATTGDKPKSGASTTTPATEKPKAKKVII
;
A
#
# COMPACT_ATOMS: atom_id res chain seq x y z
N MET A 1 -21.89 37.92 -83.18
CA MET A 1 -20.74 37.00 -83.07
C MET A 1 -21.09 35.50 -83.12
N LEU A 2 -22.31 35.05 -82.77
CA LEU A 2 -22.60 33.60 -82.62
C LEU A 2 -22.47 32.70 -83.89
N LYS A 3 -22.46 33.24 -85.12
CA LYS A 3 -22.41 32.43 -86.36
C LYS A 3 -21.20 31.48 -86.44
N SER A 4 -20.09 31.76 -85.76
CA SER A 4 -18.91 30.87 -85.75
C SER A 4 -19.12 29.56 -84.99
N LEU A 5 -20.06 29.53 -84.03
CA LEU A 5 -20.36 28.34 -83.21
C LEU A 5 -21.11 27.25 -83.99
N PHE A 6 -21.72 27.60 -85.14
CA PHE A 6 -22.47 26.67 -86.00
C PHE A 6 -21.63 26.08 -87.15
N ASN A 7 -20.30 26.23 -87.11
CA ASN A 7 -19.40 25.52 -88.00
C ASN A 7 -19.39 24.03 -87.65
N TRP A 8 -19.66 23.15 -88.62
CA TRP A 8 -19.67 21.68 -88.44
C TRP A 8 -18.42 21.13 -87.72
N LYS A 9 -17.23 21.67 -88.02
CA LYS A 9 -15.96 21.30 -87.36
C LYS A 9 -15.91 21.68 -85.87
N VAL A 10 -16.54 22.80 -85.48
CA VAL A 10 -16.63 23.24 -84.07
C VAL A 10 -17.61 22.35 -83.31
N LEU A 11 -18.76 22.05 -83.93
CA LEU A 11 -19.76 21.12 -83.39
C LEU A 11 -19.20 19.70 -83.19
N LEU A 12 -18.41 19.20 -84.14
CA LEU A 12 -17.72 17.92 -84.06
C LEU A 12 -16.67 17.91 -82.92
N ASN A 13 -15.81 18.94 -82.84
CA ASN A 13 -14.82 19.04 -81.77
C ASN A 13 -15.48 19.18 -80.38
N LEU A 14 -16.62 19.87 -80.28
CA LEU A 14 -17.39 19.95 -79.04
C LEU A 14 -17.97 18.60 -78.64
N LEU A 15 -18.52 17.82 -79.59
CA LEU A 15 -18.99 16.45 -79.34
C LEU A 15 -17.85 15.52 -78.88
N VAL A 16 -16.67 15.62 -79.51
CA VAL A 16 -15.48 14.86 -79.10
C VAL A 16 -15.02 15.27 -77.70
N ALA A 17 -15.00 16.57 -77.39
CA ALA A 17 -14.66 17.06 -76.04
C ALA A 17 -15.65 16.58 -74.97
N ILE A 18 -16.96 16.58 -75.28
CA ILE A 18 -18.00 16.02 -74.41
C ILE A 18 -17.80 14.51 -74.22
N GLY A 19 -17.52 13.76 -75.29
CA GLY A 19 -17.24 12.32 -75.23
C GLY A 19 -16.01 11.99 -74.37
N ILE A 20 -14.92 12.74 -74.51
CA ILE A 20 -13.71 12.62 -73.69
C ILE A 20 -14.01 12.98 -72.23
N PHE A 21 -14.76 14.05 -71.98
CA PHE A 21 -15.15 14.47 -70.63
C PHE A 21 -16.01 13.42 -69.94
N VAL A 22 -17.06 12.91 -70.59
CA VAL A 22 -17.91 11.83 -70.06
C VAL A 22 -17.11 10.54 -69.85
N GLY A 23 -16.20 10.19 -70.77
CA GLY A 23 -15.31 9.05 -70.62
C GLY A 23 -14.35 9.17 -69.44
N LEU A 24 -13.74 10.34 -69.23
CA LEU A 24 -12.91 10.63 -68.07
C LEU A 24 -13.70 10.59 -66.76
N VAL A 25 -14.89 11.22 -66.72
CA VAL A 25 -15.76 11.19 -65.54
C VAL A 25 -16.15 9.75 -65.21
N TRP A 26 -16.62 8.97 -66.18
CA TRP A 26 -16.94 7.55 -65.98
C TRP A 26 -15.75 6.73 -65.49
N LEU A 27 -14.57 6.91 -66.10
CA LEU A 27 -13.35 6.20 -65.70
C LEU A 27 -12.87 6.60 -64.29
N THR A 28 -12.95 7.87 -63.91
CA THR A 28 -12.62 8.31 -62.55
C THR A 28 -13.56 7.73 -61.51
N PHE A 29 -14.88 7.73 -61.73
CA PHE A 29 -15.84 7.08 -60.83
C PHE A 29 -15.60 5.57 -60.74
N ARG A 30 -15.39 4.88 -61.88
CA ARG A 30 -15.13 3.44 -61.92
C ARG A 30 -13.83 3.05 -61.20
N TRP A 31 -12.80 3.89 -61.30
CA TRP A 31 -11.56 3.74 -60.53
C TRP A 31 -11.78 3.99 -59.04
N LEU A 32 -12.57 5.00 -58.68
CA LEU A 32 -12.90 5.32 -57.29
C LEU A 32 -13.69 4.20 -56.60
N GLU A 33 -14.69 3.61 -57.28
CA GLU A 33 -15.45 2.44 -56.80
C GLU A 33 -14.51 1.30 -56.41
N TYR A 34 -13.60 0.92 -57.32
CA TYR A 34 -12.66 -0.18 -57.14
C TYR A 34 -11.61 0.12 -56.06
N HIS A 35 -11.10 1.35 -56.00
CA HIS A 35 -10.00 1.69 -55.08
C HIS A 35 -10.46 2.04 -53.65
N THR A 36 -11.74 2.33 -53.44
CA THR A 36 -12.26 2.77 -52.12
C THR A 36 -13.20 1.76 -51.44
N ASN A 37 -13.47 0.61 -52.07
CA ASN A 37 -14.38 -0.45 -51.60
C ASN A 37 -15.74 0.11 -51.10
N HIS A 38 -16.38 0.96 -51.92
CA HIS A 38 -17.69 1.52 -51.57
C HIS A 38 -18.74 0.41 -51.38
N GLY A 39 -19.50 0.48 -50.27
CA GLY A 39 -20.52 -0.51 -49.91
C GLY A 39 -20.00 -1.78 -49.23
N GLN A 40 -18.69 -2.04 -49.22
CA GLN A 40 -18.13 -3.19 -48.48
C GLN A 40 -18.00 -2.86 -46.99
N GLU A 41 -19.07 -3.17 -46.26
CA GLU A 41 -19.16 -3.00 -44.82
C GLU A 41 -19.46 -4.33 -44.12
N ILE A 42 -18.76 -4.55 -43.01
CA ILE A 42 -18.88 -5.70 -42.12
C ILE A 42 -19.61 -5.23 -40.85
N PRO A 43 -20.58 -5.99 -40.30
CA PRO A 43 -21.20 -5.67 -39.02
C PRO A 43 -20.27 -6.10 -37.86
N VAL A 44 -19.97 -5.20 -36.92
CA VAL A 44 -19.12 -5.51 -35.76
C VAL A 44 -19.76 -6.63 -34.91
N PRO A 45 -19.11 -7.81 -34.76
CA PRO A 45 -19.66 -8.92 -34.00
C PRO A 45 -19.86 -8.60 -32.52
N ASN A 46 -20.87 -9.21 -31.88
CA ASN A 46 -21.06 -9.07 -30.45
C ASN A 46 -20.11 -9.99 -29.66
N VAL A 47 -18.98 -9.43 -29.25
CA VAL A 47 -17.97 -10.10 -28.42
C VAL A 47 -17.99 -9.68 -26.95
N VAL A 48 -18.97 -8.87 -26.51
CA VAL A 48 -19.15 -8.49 -25.10
C VAL A 48 -19.42 -9.74 -24.26
N ASN A 49 -18.88 -9.78 -23.04
CA ASN A 49 -18.92 -10.90 -22.09
C ASN A 49 -18.18 -12.19 -22.50
N LYS A 50 -17.54 -12.23 -23.69
CA LYS A 50 -16.64 -13.33 -24.07
C LYS A 50 -15.25 -13.17 -23.44
N SER A 51 -14.43 -14.22 -23.49
CA SER A 51 -12.98 -14.08 -23.25
C SER A 51 -12.37 -13.19 -24.34
N VAL A 52 -11.31 -12.44 -24.02
CA VAL A 52 -10.53 -11.71 -25.02
C VAL A 52 -10.00 -12.63 -26.13
N HIS A 53 -9.71 -13.90 -25.82
CA HIS A 53 -9.25 -14.87 -26.82
C HIS A 53 -10.37 -15.25 -27.81
N ASP A 54 -11.56 -15.61 -27.33
CA ASP A 54 -12.73 -15.87 -28.18
C ASP A 54 -13.12 -14.61 -28.98
N ALA A 55 -13.00 -13.43 -28.36
CA ALA A 55 -13.32 -12.15 -28.98
C ALA A 55 -12.37 -11.80 -30.13
N VAL A 56 -11.05 -11.95 -29.91
CA VAL A 56 -10.03 -11.78 -30.96
C VAL A 56 -10.31 -12.73 -32.12
N LYS A 57 -10.51 -14.02 -31.84
CA LYS A 57 -10.83 -15.00 -32.89
C LYS A 57 -12.07 -14.61 -33.69
N ILE A 58 -13.16 -14.19 -33.03
CA ILE A 58 -14.41 -13.79 -33.71
C ILE A 58 -14.24 -12.52 -34.55
N LEU A 59 -13.28 -11.65 -34.23
CA LEU A 59 -12.94 -10.48 -35.06
C LEU A 59 -12.07 -10.89 -36.25
N GLU A 60 -11.06 -11.74 -36.04
CA GLU A 60 -10.20 -12.27 -37.11
C GLU A 60 -10.98 -13.12 -38.12
N ASP A 61 -11.85 -14.02 -37.64
CA ASP A 61 -12.81 -14.81 -38.45
C ASP A 61 -13.80 -13.91 -39.23
N ALA A 62 -13.92 -12.62 -38.86
CA ALA A 62 -14.78 -11.62 -39.50
C ALA A 62 -14.03 -10.54 -40.29
N GLY A 63 -12.72 -10.67 -40.52
CA GLY A 63 -11.91 -9.68 -41.29
C GLY A 63 -11.62 -8.36 -40.54
N LEU A 64 -11.85 -8.32 -39.23
CA LEU A 64 -11.69 -7.12 -38.42
C LEU A 64 -10.40 -7.15 -37.59
N ASP A 65 -9.64 -6.06 -37.68
CA ASP A 65 -8.50 -5.82 -36.79
C ASP A 65 -8.96 -5.48 -35.37
N TYR A 66 -8.04 -5.54 -34.41
CA TYR A 66 -8.34 -5.28 -33.00
C TYR A 66 -7.23 -4.50 -32.28
N GLU A 67 -7.65 -3.68 -31.32
CA GLU A 67 -6.79 -3.01 -30.33
C GLU A 67 -7.35 -3.37 -28.94
N VAL A 68 -6.53 -3.97 -28.06
CA VAL A 68 -6.96 -4.37 -26.70
C VAL A 68 -6.47 -3.35 -25.69
N ASP A 69 -7.36 -2.86 -24.84
CA ASP A 69 -7.05 -1.93 -23.75
C ASP A 69 -7.68 -2.39 -22.42
N SER A 70 -7.06 -2.03 -21.30
CA SER A 70 -7.44 -2.49 -19.96
C SER A 70 -8.35 -1.50 -19.25
N ALA A 71 -9.53 -1.95 -18.87
CA ALA A 71 -10.42 -1.23 -17.97
C ALA A 71 -9.83 -1.12 -16.55
N ALA A 72 -10.42 -0.26 -15.70
CA ALA A 72 -10.26 -0.40 -14.26
C ALA A 72 -10.78 -1.78 -13.79
N TYR A 73 -9.97 -2.52 -13.04
CA TYR A 73 -10.32 -3.85 -12.55
C TYR A 73 -11.64 -3.84 -11.77
N ASN A 74 -12.51 -4.80 -12.08
CA ASN A 74 -13.77 -4.98 -11.39
C ASN A 74 -14.01 -6.47 -11.07
N PRO A 75 -14.08 -6.87 -9.78
CA PRO A 75 -14.21 -8.27 -9.37
C PRO A 75 -15.58 -8.88 -9.69
N LYS A 76 -16.56 -8.11 -10.17
CA LYS A 76 -17.86 -8.64 -10.63
C LYS A 76 -17.79 -9.34 -11.99
N TYR A 77 -16.70 -9.17 -12.74
CA TYR A 77 -16.50 -9.76 -14.06
C TYR A 77 -15.31 -10.72 -14.04
N ARG A 78 -15.28 -11.68 -14.97
CA ARG A 78 -14.17 -12.64 -15.07
C ARG A 78 -12.88 -11.92 -15.51
N PRO A 79 -11.69 -12.42 -15.13
CA PRO A 79 -10.43 -11.98 -15.71
C PRO A 79 -10.45 -12.10 -17.24
N LEU A 80 -9.92 -11.10 -17.95
CA LEU A 80 -9.83 -11.03 -19.41
C LEU A 80 -11.18 -11.12 -20.15
N GLN A 81 -12.29 -10.81 -19.46
CA GLN A 81 -13.62 -10.66 -20.07
C GLN A 81 -13.72 -9.32 -20.81
N VAL A 82 -14.26 -9.33 -22.03
CA VAL A 82 -14.58 -8.09 -22.76
C VAL A 82 -15.76 -7.39 -22.07
N LEU A 83 -15.53 -6.17 -21.57
CA LEU A 83 -16.55 -5.35 -20.91
C LEU A 83 -17.23 -4.39 -21.88
N LYS A 84 -16.48 -3.84 -22.84
CA LYS A 84 -16.98 -2.89 -23.84
C LYS A 84 -16.24 -3.07 -25.17
N VAL A 85 -16.94 -2.80 -26.26
CA VAL A 85 -16.44 -2.84 -27.64
C VAL A 85 -16.72 -1.47 -28.29
N TYR A 86 -15.77 -0.94 -29.06
CA TYR A 86 -15.96 0.28 -29.85
C TYR A 86 -15.35 0.16 -31.27
N PRO A 87 -16.09 0.43 -32.36
CA PRO A 87 -17.53 0.76 -32.42
C PRO A 87 -18.44 -0.30 -31.79
N SER A 88 -19.67 0.07 -31.45
CA SER A 88 -20.62 -0.81 -30.75
C SER A 88 -20.97 -2.05 -31.60
N PRO A 89 -21.28 -3.21 -31.00
CA PRO A 89 -21.77 -4.37 -31.73
C PRO A 89 -22.96 -4.04 -32.63
N GLY A 90 -23.00 -4.63 -33.83
CA GLY A 90 -23.98 -4.33 -34.86
C GLY A 90 -23.71 -3.06 -35.69
N SER A 91 -22.76 -2.20 -35.28
CA SER A 91 -22.32 -1.07 -36.12
C SER A 91 -21.71 -1.58 -37.42
N ARG A 92 -21.86 -0.81 -38.50
CA ARG A 92 -21.21 -1.09 -39.78
C ARG A 92 -19.81 -0.46 -39.81
N VAL A 93 -18.82 -1.21 -40.27
CA VAL A 93 -17.44 -0.74 -40.44
C VAL A 93 -16.86 -1.25 -41.76
N LYS A 94 -15.84 -0.58 -42.31
CA LYS A 94 -15.06 -1.14 -43.42
C LYS A 94 -14.22 -2.33 -42.96
N ASP A 95 -13.88 -3.20 -43.90
CA ASP A 95 -12.90 -4.27 -43.74
C ASP A 95 -11.57 -3.76 -43.15
N GLY A 96 -10.87 -4.59 -42.36
CA GLY A 96 -9.63 -4.20 -41.68
C GLY A 96 -9.78 -3.07 -40.64
N ARG A 97 -11.00 -2.68 -40.24
CA ARG A 97 -11.19 -1.65 -39.21
C ARG A 97 -10.84 -2.20 -37.83
N ALA A 98 -9.80 -1.64 -37.23
CA ALA A 98 -9.46 -1.87 -35.82
C ALA A 98 -10.63 -1.59 -34.87
N ILE A 99 -11.06 -2.62 -34.14
CA ILE A 99 -12.07 -2.61 -33.10
C ILE A 99 -11.39 -2.55 -31.73
N GLN A 100 -11.79 -1.58 -30.90
CA GLN A 100 -11.25 -1.42 -29.55
C GLN A 100 -12.00 -2.30 -28.55
N LEU A 101 -11.28 -3.24 -27.94
CA LEU A 101 -11.77 -4.14 -26.91
C LEU A 101 -11.30 -3.68 -25.53
N MET A 102 -12.22 -3.18 -24.71
CA MET A 102 -11.91 -2.79 -23.34
C MET A 102 -12.21 -3.95 -22.39
N VAL A 103 -11.15 -4.58 -21.87
CA VAL A 103 -11.21 -5.84 -21.11
C VAL A 103 -11.05 -5.62 -19.60
N ASN A 104 -11.60 -6.52 -18.79
CA ASN A 104 -11.29 -6.59 -17.36
C ASN A 104 -9.88 -7.16 -17.18
N PRO A 105 -8.90 -6.45 -16.59
CA PRO A 105 -7.57 -7.00 -16.34
C PRO A 105 -7.62 -8.16 -15.33
N LYS A 106 -6.49 -8.87 -15.16
CA LYS A 106 -6.42 -10.05 -14.28
C LYS A 106 -6.51 -9.71 -12.78
N SER A 107 -6.12 -8.50 -12.39
CA SER A 107 -6.15 -8.01 -11.01
C SER A 107 -6.21 -6.48 -10.98
N TRP A 108 -6.35 -5.91 -9.77
CA TRP A 108 -6.09 -4.48 -9.54
C TRP A 108 -4.72 -4.05 -10.10
N ALA A 109 -4.66 -2.77 -10.52
CA ALA A 109 -3.42 -2.14 -10.94
C ALA A 109 -2.35 -2.24 -9.83
N PRO A 110 -1.07 -2.49 -10.18
CA PRO A 110 -0.02 -2.68 -9.20
C PRO A 110 0.43 -1.35 -8.58
N VAL A 111 0.67 -1.38 -7.27
CA VAL A 111 1.25 -0.29 -6.47
C VAL A 111 2.64 -0.70 -5.99
N ALA A 112 3.54 0.27 -5.84
CA ALA A 112 4.85 0.03 -5.26
C ALA A 112 4.75 -0.02 -3.73
N VAL A 113 5.37 -1.03 -3.12
CA VAL A 113 5.46 -1.14 -1.65
C VAL A 113 6.36 0.00 -1.13
N PRO A 114 5.88 0.87 -0.22
CA PRO A 114 6.67 1.99 0.31
C PRO A 114 7.84 1.48 1.16
N ASP A 115 8.88 2.31 1.31
CA ASP A 115 9.90 2.03 2.31
C ASP A 115 9.37 2.33 3.72
N VAL A 116 9.28 1.24 4.48
CA VAL A 116 8.87 1.20 5.88
C VAL A 116 9.77 0.28 6.71
N ILE A 117 10.88 -0.21 6.15
CA ILE A 117 11.82 -1.09 6.85
C ILE A 117 12.59 -0.27 7.88
N ASN A 118 12.81 -0.86 9.06
CA ASN A 118 13.38 -0.20 10.24
C ASN A 118 12.61 1.09 10.62
N LYS A 119 11.30 1.13 10.37
CA LYS A 119 10.36 2.17 10.85
C LYS A 119 9.38 1.58 11.85
N TYR A 120 8.88 2.42 12.74
CA TYR A 120 7.82 2.06 13.70
C TYR A 120 6.58 1.49 13.01
N SER A 121 6.06 0.38 13.53
CA SER A 121 4.96 -0.42 12.97
C SER A 121 3.72 0.42 12.66
N GLY A 122 3.27 1.28 13.57
CA GLY A 122 2.11 2.15 13.34
C GLY A 122 2.27 3.10 12.14
N LEU A 123 3.47 3.67 11.96
CA LEU A 123 3.77 4.51 10.79
C LEU A 123 3.90 3.68 9.51
N ALA A 124 4.43 2.46 9.61
CA ALA A 124 4.50 1.52 8.51
C ALA A 124 3.11 1.13 8.01
N PHE A 125 2.20 0.75 8.92
CA PHE A 125 0.83 0.35 8.60
C PHE A 125 0.06 1.48 7.92
N GLN A 126 0.16 2.72 8.44
CA GLN A 126 -0.47 3.90 7.81
C GLN A 126 0.03 4.13 6.38
N ARG A 127 1.35 4.00 6.13
CA ARG A 127 1.94 4.14 4.79
C ARG A 127 1.51 3.02 3.84
N LEU A 128 1.36 1.79 4.34
CA LEU A 128 0.89 0.65 3.56
C LEU A 128 -0.59 0.81 3.19
N GLU A 129 -1.42 1.28 4.11
CA GLU A 129 -2.83 1.60 3.83
C GLU A 129 -2.98 2.77 2.85
N GLN A 130 -2.14 3.81 2.94
CA GLN A 130 -2.14 4.94 2.00
C GLN A 130 -1.88 4.55 0.54
N VAL A 131 -1.02 3.55 0.28
CA VAL A 131 -0.85 2.99 -1.08
C VAL A 131 -1.94 1.96 -1.45
N GLY A 132 -2.88 1.68 -0.53
CA GLY A 132 -3.98 0.75 -0.70
C GLY A 132 -3.59 -0.71 -0.51
N LEU A 133 -2.55 -1.03 0.27
CA LEU A 133 -2.23 -2.39 0.71
C LEU A 133 -2.90 -2.69 2.05
N LYS A 134 -3.20 -3.96 2.32
CA LYS A 134 -3.83 -4.39 3.56
C LYS A 134 -2.87 -5.24 4.39
N VAL A 135 -2.57 -4.80 5.60
CA VAL A 135 -1.92 -5.66 6.61
C VAL A 135 -2.96 -6.67 7.10
N ASN A 136 -2.57 -7.94 7.20
CA ASN A 136 -3.38 -9.01 7.79
C ASN A 136 -2.86 -9.37 9.18
N ASP A 137 -1.68 -10.01 9.25
CA ASP A 137 -1.09 -10.40 10.54
C ASP A 137 0.25 -9.67 10.80
N THR A 138 0.60 -9.55 12.08
CA THR A 138 1.83 -8.96 12.58
C THR A 138 2.65 -10.02 13.32
N ILE A 139 3.63 -10.59 12.62
CA ILE A 139 4.51 -11.64 13.16
C ILE A 139 5.60 -10.96 14.00
N TYR A 140 5.74 -11.35 15.25
CA TYR A 140 6.77 -10.82 16.14
C TYR A 140 8.02 -11.70 16.16
N GLU A 141 9.21 -11.10 16.05
CA GLU A 141 10.50 -11.80 16.14
C GLU A 141 11.47 -11.09 17.10
N PRO A 142 12.33 -11.84 17.83
CA PRO A 142 13.40 -11.29 18.66
C PRO A 142 14.30 -10.34 17.87
N SER A 143 14.36 -9.08 18.28
CA SER A 143 15.18 -8.05 17.65
C SER A 143 15.40 -6.88 18.60
N ILE A 144 16.61 -6.31 18.60
CA ILE A 144 16.95 -5.11 19.38
C ILE A 144 16.05 -3.90 19.06
N GLN A 145 15.43 -3.85 17.89
CA GLN A 145 14.54 -2.77 17.45
C GLN A 145 13.08 -3.10 17.78
N LYS A 146 12.65 -2.78 19.01
CA LYS A 146 11.25 -2.93 19.43
C LYS A 146 10.29 -2.15 18.52
N ASP A 147 9.17 -2.76 18.16
CA ASP A 147 8.08 -2.22 17.34
C ASP A 147 8.50 -1.76 15.92
N ALA A 148 9.71 -2.09 15.46
CA ALA A 148 10.18 -1.75 14.13
C ALA A 148 9.87 -2.87 13.11
N VAL A 149 9.45 -2.49 11.90
CA VAL A 149 9.25 -3.46 10.81
C VAL A 149 10.60 -3.98 10.30
N LEU A 150 10.82 -5.28 10.46
CA LEU A 150 12.02 -5.98 10.02
C LEU A 150 11.92 -6.38 8.54
N ARG A 151 10.75 -6.87 8.11
CA ARG A 151 10.45 -7.23 6.71
C ARG A 151 8.94 -7.30 6.45
N ILE A 152 8.57 -7.31 5.17
CA ILE A 152 7.20 -7.49 4.69
C ILE A 152 7.12 -8.81 3.91
N LEU A 153 6.08 -9.60 4.18
CA LEU A 153 5.77 -10.84 3.49
C LEU A 153 4.59 -10.64 2.54
N PHE A 154 4.69 -11.18 1.33
CA PHE A 154 3.57 -11.30 0.40
C PHE A 154 3.48 -12.76 -0.05
N LYS A 155 2.36 -13.43 0.26
CA LYS A 155 2.19 -14.88 0.01
C LYS A 155 3.34 -15.71 0.59
N GLY A 156 3.69 -15.45 1.86
CA GLY A 156 4.79 -16.10 2.57
C GLY A 156 6.21 -15.72 2.13
N ASN A 157 6.39 -14.94 1.06
CA ASN A 157 7.69 -14.58 0.51
C ASN A 157 8.09 -13.16 0.93
N SER A 158 9.33 -12.97 1.39
CA SER A 158 9.84 -11.65 1.77
C SER A 158 10.03 -10.75 0.54
N ILE A 159 9.42 -9.56 0.57
CA ILE A 159 9.51 -8.56 -0.50
C ILE A 159 10.34 -7.34 -0.07
N LYS A 160 10.91 -6.62 -1.06
CA LYS A 160 11.69 -5.40 -0.85
C LYS A 160 10.84 -4.14 -1.11
N PRO A 161 11.14 -2.98 -0.49
CA PRO A 161 10.59 -1.70 -0.91
C PRO A 161 10.73 -1.47 -2.42
N GLY A 162 9.78 -0.74 -3.01
CA GLY A 162 9.68 -0.53 -4.47
C GLY A 162 9.11 -1.71 -5.26
N THR A 163 8.99 -2.91 -4.67
CA THR A 163 8.35 -4.07 -5.32
C THR A 163 6.90 -3.74 -5.68
N LYS A 164 6.50 -4.05 -6.91
CA LYS A 164 5.14 -3.80 -7.42
C LYS A 164 4.22 -4.99 -7.16
N ILE A 165 3.17 -4.80 -6.38
CA ILE A 165 2.13 -5.82 -6.10
C ILE A 165 0.72 -5.23 -6.35
N PRO A 166 -0.30 -6.04 -6.69
CA PRO A 166 -1.66 -5.52 -6.97
C PRO A 166 -2.22 -4.68 -5.81
N ARG A 167 -2.92 -3.57 -6.09
CA ARG A 167 -3.61 -2.82 -5.04
C ARG A 167 -4.64 -3.70 -4.33
N PHE A 168 -4.85 -3.43 -3.05
CA PHE A 168 -5.64 -4.24 -2.10
C PHE A 168 -5.13 -5.67 -1.93
N SER A 169 -3.88 -5.96 -2.31
CA SER A 169 -3.18 -7.15 -1.84
C SER A 169 -3.10 -7.16 -0.32
N VAL A 170 -3.31 -8.35 0.23
CA VAL A 170 -3.01 -8.67 1.62
C VAL A 170 -1.51 -8.98 1.76
N ILE A 171 -0.90 -8.43 2.80
CA ILE A 171 0.49 -8.63 3.20
C ILE A 171 0.55 -8.87 4.71
N ASP A 172 1.57 -9.60 5.14
CA ASP A 172 1.87 -9.83 6.56
C ASP A 172 3.17 -9.08 6.89
N VAL A 173 3.28 -8.53 8.09
CA VAL A 173 4.41 -7.66 8.46
C VAL A 173 5.15 -8.27 9.64
N VAL A 174 6.47 -8.39 9.53
CA VAL A 174 7.31 -8.90 10.61
C VAL A 174 7.88 -7.74 11.40
N VAL A 175 7.65 -7.73 12.70
CA VAL A 175 7.96 -6.64 13.64
C VAL A 175 8.88 -7.15 14.75
N GLY A 176 9.84 -6.33 15.17
CA GLY A 176 10.72 -6.65 16.29
C GLY A 176 9.97 -6.63 17.62
N SER A 177 10.02 -7.71 18.40
CA SER A 177 9.46 -7.78 19.76
C SER A 177 10.17 -6.88 20.78
N GLY A 178 11.35 -6.37 20.43
CA GLY A 178 12.34 -5.87 21.37
C GLY A 178 13.24 -7.01 21.89
N PRO A 179 14.26 -6.66 22.69
CA PRO A 179 15.06 -7.64 23.44
C PRO A 179 14.16 -8.54 24.30
N MET A 180 14.55 -9.81 24.48
CA MET A 180 13.88 -10.70 25.42
C MET A 180 13.93 -10.12 26.84
N ARG A 181 12.84 -10.29 27.60
CA ARG A 181 12.68 -9.70 28.95
C ARG A 181 12.58 -10.77 30.02
N ASN A 182 12.96 -10.41 31.24
CA ASN A 182 12.93 -11.30 32.41
C ASN A 182 13.71 -12.62 32.24
N ILE A 183 14.87 -12.57 31.56
CA ILE A 183 15.81 -13.70 31.54
C ILE A 183 16.42 -13.83 32.94
N ALA A 184 16.51 -15.05 33.47
CA ALA A 184 17.17 -15.32 34.75
C ALA A 184 18.70 -15.31 34.58
N ILE A 185 19.39 -14.54 35.42
CA ILE A 185 20.85 -14.45 35.42
C ILE A 185 21.47 -15.78 35.84
N PRO A 186 22.44 -16.33 35.07
CA PRO A 186 23.12 -17.57 35.43
C PRO A 186 24.03 -17.37 36.65
N ASN A 187 24.23 -18.45 37.42
CA ASN A 187 25.32 -18.51 38.39
C ASN A 187 26.65 -18.69 37.65
N VAL A 188 27.59 -17.77 37.87
CA VAL A 188 28.98 -17.85 37.39
C VAL A 188 29.99 -17.93 38.53
N VAL A 189 29.57 -17.79 39.78
CA VAL A 189 30.47 -17.89 40.95
C VAL A 189 31.03 -19.31 41.08
N GLY A 190 32.36 -19.40 41.16
CA GLY A 190 33.11 -20.67 41.19
C GLY A 190 33.60 -21.16 39.83
N LEU A 191 33.24 -20.48 38.72
CA LEU A 191 33.81 -20.73 37.39
C LEU A 191 35.06 -19.85 37.16
N THR A 192 35.90 -20.21 36.19
CA THR A 192 36.92 -19.27 35.69
C THR A 192 36.27 -18.09 34.97
N VAL A 193 36.92 -16.92 34.93
CA VAL A 193 36.46 -15.74 34.18
C VAL A 193 36.17 -16.09 32.71
N LYS A 194 37.00 -16.92 32.09
CA LYS A 194 36.80 -17.43 30.72
C LYS A 194 35.49 -18.23 30.55
N GLU A 195 35.19 -19.13 31.47
CA GLU A 195 33.95 -19.91 31.46
C GLU A 195 32.73 -19.06 31.80
N ALA A 196 32.86 -18.11 32.74
CA ALA A 196 31.84 -17.15 33.08
C ALA A 196 31.45 -16.29 31.87
N LYS A 197 32.43 -15.71 31.17
CA LYS A 197 32.24 -14.95 29.91
C LYS A 197 31.47 -15.76 28.87
N ALA A 198 31.82 -17.04 28.68
CA ALA A 198 31.12 -17.94 27.75
C ALA A 198 29.69 -18.29 28.21
N LEU A 199 29.46 -18.46 29.52
CA LEU A 199 28.13 -18.76 30.08
C LEU A 199 27.20 -17.53 30.01
N ILE A 200 27.72 -16.33 30.25
CA ILE A 200 27.00 -15.05 30.16
C ILE A 200 26.49 -14.82 28.73
N ALA A 201 27.40 -14.87 27.74
CA ALA A 201 27.05 -14.69 26.33
C ALA A 201 26.03 -15.75 25.84
N ARG A 202 26.14 -17.00 26.30
CA ARG A 202 25.19 -18.08 25.96
C ARG A 202 23.78 -17.83 26.51
N ASN A 203 23.64 -17.06 27.58
CA ASN A 203 22.36 -16.68 28.18
C ASN A 203 21.85 -15.30 27.72
N LEU A 204 22.38 -14.77 26.60
CA LEU A 204 21.96 -13.49 25.99
C LEU A 204 22.24 -12.25 26.86
N PHE A 205 23.23 -12.33 27.75
CA PHE A 205 23.76 -11.22 28.54
C PHE A 205 25.13 -10.79 28.03
N GLU A 206 25.52 -9.56 28.35
CA GLU A 206 26.85 -9.02 28.08
C GLU A 206 27.72 -9.07 29.34
N VAL A 207 29.04 -9.00 29.16
CA VAL A 207 30.00 -8.91 30.27
C VAL A 207 30.25 -7.43 30.57
N GLY A 208 30.14 -7.05 31.84
CA GLY A 208 30.38 -5.70 32.32
C GLY A 208 31.82 -5.48 32.77
N LEU A 209 31.99 -4.91 33.97
CA LEU A 209 33.26 -4.83 34.65
C LEU A 209 33.79 -6.23 35.02
N VAL A 210 35.10 -6.43 34.92
CA VAL A 210 35.79 -7.56 35.56
C VAL A 210 36.87 -6.99 36.47
N ASP A 211 36.67 -7.13 37.78
CA ASP A 211 37.55 -6.61 38.83
C ASP A 211 38.39 -7.76 39.43
N HIS A 212 39.71 -7.68 39.30
CA HIS A 212 40.64 -8.71 39.76
C HIS A 212 41.26 -8.31 41.10
N GLU A 213 41.24 -9.20 42.09
CA GLU A 213 41.73 -8.92 43.45
C GLU A 213 43.20 -8.40 43.49
N ASP A 214 44.04 -8.85 42.56
CA ASP A 214 45.45 -8.48 42.45
C ASP A 214 45.71 -7.33 41.45
N GLY A 215 44.65 -6.73 40.88
CA GLY A 215 44.75 -5.75 39.80
C GLY A 215 45.21 -6.32 38.45
N GLY A 216 45.18 -7.65 38.31
CA GLY A 216 45.50 -8.35 37.07
C GLY A 216 44.38 -8.32 36.02
N ASN A 217 44.50 -9.23 35.05
CA ASN A 217 43.53 -9.47 33.97
C ASN A 217 43.71 -10.91 33.46
N ASP A 218 43.74 -11.87 34.39
CA ASP A 218 43.93 -13.29 34.07
C ASP A 218 42.57 -13.98 33.91
N ASP A 219 42.22 -14.35 32.69
CA ASP A 219 40.99 -15.08 32.36
C ASP A 219 40.88 -16.47 33.03
N SER A 220 41.96 -16.93 33.67
CA SER A 220 42.04 -18.15 34.48
C SER A 220 41.59 -17.95 35.94
N ASP A 221 41.48 -16.70 36.42
CA ASP A 221 41.06 -16.40 37.79
C ASP A 221 39.62 -16.89 38.04
N ILE A 222 39.31 -17.27 39.28
CA ILE A 222 37.99 -17.78 39.69
C ILE A 222 37.08 -16.62 40.08
N VAL A 223 35.88 -16.57 39.50
CA VAL A 223 34.84 -15.60 39.87
C VAL A 223 34.35 -15.92 41.29
N TYR A 224 34.53 -15.00 42.23
CA TYR A 224 34.09 -15.14 43.62
C TYR A 224 32.84 -14.33 43.97
N TYR A 225 32.50 -13.33 43.15
CA TYR A 225 31.26 -12.56 43.27
C TYR A 225 30.79 -12.10 41.88
N GLN A 226 29.49 -11.91 41.72
CA GLN A 226 28.85 -11.39 40.51
C GLN A 226 27.77 -10.37 40.90
N ASP A 227 27.56 -9.36 40.06
CA ASP A 227 26.38 -8.50 40.12
C ASP A 227 25.77 -8.29 38.72
N PRO A 228 24.45 -8.42 38.53
CA PRO A 228 23.47 -8.82 39.53
C PRO A 228 23.57 -10.30 39.96
N ALA A 229 22.86 -10.63 41.04
CA ALA A 229 22.90 -11.95 41.65
C ALA A 229 22.36 -13.06 40.72
N SER A 230 22.85 -14.29 40.92
CA SER A 230 22.29 -15.48 40.28
C SER A 230 20.79 -15.61 40.56
N GLY A 231 19.97 -15.77 39.51
CA GLY A 231 18.52 -15.88 39.60
C GLY A 231 17.74 -14.56 39.52
N ASP A 232 18.43 -13.40 39.55
CA ASP A 232 17.79 -12.12 39.23
C ASP A 232 17.24 -12.13 37.80
N ALA A 233 16.07 -11.52 37.60
CA ALA A 233 15.52 -11.29 36.26
C ALA A 233 16.09 -9.99 35.67
N ARG A 234 16.61 -10.04 34.44
CA ARG A 234 17.02 -8.87 33.65
C ARG A 234 16.61 -9.01 32.18
N ASP A 235 16.69 -7.91 31.43
CA ASP A 235 16.46 -7.89 29.99
C ASP A 235 17.72 -8.32 29.22
N GLN A 236 17.54 -8.83 28.00
CA GLN A 236 18.61 -9.25 27.09
C GLN A 236 19.58 -8.12 26.78
N GLY A 237 20.89 -8.43 26.74
CA GLY A 237 21.96 -7.47 26.49
C GLY A 237 22.35 -6.63 27.70
N MET A 238 21.72 -6.82 28.86
CA MET A 238 22.19 -6.25 30.12
C MET A 238 23.55 -6.85 30.51
N GLN A 239 24.38 -6.04 31.15
CA GLN A 239 25.71 -6.42 31.61
C GLN A 239 25.64 -7.16 32.96
N ILE A 240 26.59 -8.08 33.15
CA ILE A 240 26.90 -8.73 34.44
C ILE A 240 28.36 -8.39 34.79
N ASP A 241 28.55 -7.73 35.92
CA ASP A 241 29.84 -7.40 36.52
C ASP A 241 30.38 -8.60 37.32
N LEU A 242 31.69 -8.81 37.27
CA LEU A 242 32.38 -9.96 37.84
C LEU A 242 33.54 -9.54 38.73
N TRP A 243 33.73 -10.26 39.84
CA TRP A 243 34.91 -10.12 40.70
C TRP A 243 35.68 -11.44 40.75
N ALA A 244 36.97 -11.39 40.45
CA ALA A 244 37.81 -12.56 40.21
C ALA A 244 39.07 -12.58 41.10
N SER A 245 39.54 -13.78 41.45
CA SER A 245 40.78 -13.99 42.19
C SER A 245 41.37 -15.38 41.95
N LYS A 246 42.66 -15.52 42.24
CA LYS A 246 43.38 -16.80 42.31
C LYS A 246 43.01 -17.62 43.56
N LYS A 247 42.31 -17.01 44.53
CA LYS A 247 41.78 -17.67 45.74
C LYS A 247 40.38 -18.22 45.50
N THR A 248 40.01 -19.22 46.29
CA THR A 248 38.66 -19.78 46.25
C THR A 248 37.63 -18.82 46.86
N PRO A 249 36.34 -18.88 46.43
CA PRO A 249 35.27 -18.11 47.07
C PRO A 249 35.10 -18.41 48.57
N ALA A 250 35.56 -19.57 49.05
CA ALA A 250 35.53 -19.94 50.46
C ALA A 250 36.53 -19.14 51.32
N GLU A 251 37.68 -18.74 50.76
CA GLU A 251 38.68 -17.91 51.42
C GLU A 251 38.29 -16.42 51.40
N LEU A 252 37.49 -16.01 50.40
CA LEU A 252 37.09 -14.62 50.17
C LEU A 252 35.78 -14.20 50.84
N ARG A 253 35.22 -15.01 51.76
CA ARG A 253 33.98 -14.72 52.51
C ARG A 253 33.89 -13.31 53.07
N GLY A 254 34.98 -12.77 53.63
CA GLY A 254 35.01 -11.40 54.16
C GLY A 254 34.84 -10.32 53.09
N LYS A 255 35.38 -10.52 51.88
CA LYS A 255 35.15 -9.62 50.74
C LYS A 255 33.75 -9.81 50.14
N ILE A 256 33.28 -11.06 50.06
CA ILE A 256 31.91 -11.38 49.61
C ILE A 256 30.88 -10.69 50.51
N GLU A 257 31.11 -10.63 51.83
CA GLU A 257 30.19 -9.96 52.74
C GLU A 257 30.21 -8.42 52.62
N ILE A 258 31.39 -7.84 52.35
CA ILE A 258 31.49 -6.41 51.99
C ILE A 258 30.72 -6.14 50.68
N LEU A 259 30.95 -6.93 49.63
CA LEU A 259 30.26 -6.79 48.34
C LEU A 259 28.74 -7.01 48.45
N ASN A 260 28.29 -8.03 49.20
CA ASN A 260 26.88 -8.21 49.58
C ASN A 260 26.33 -6.90 50.18
N SER A 261 27.06 -6.31 51.12
CA SER A 261 26.63 -5.11 51.83
C SER A 261 26.61 -3.82 50.99
N THR A 262 27.32 -3.82 49.85
CA THR A 262 27.45 -2.69 48.91
C THR A 262 26.48 -2.79 47.74
N TYR A 263 26.36 -3.98 47.13
CA TYR A 263 25.62 -4.18 45.88
C TYR A 263 24.22 -4.76 46.07
N ARG A 264 23.98 -5.54 47.14
CA ARG A 264 22.65 -6.13 47.39
C ARG A 264 21.84 -5.23 48.31
N MET A 265 20.60 -4.93 47.91
CA MET A 265 19.66 -4.26 48.80
C MET A 265 19.44 -5.11 50.04
N ARG A 266 19.67 -4.52 51.23
CA ARG A 266 19.21 -5.12 52.48
C ARG A 266 17.70 -4.95 52.56
N VAL A 267 16.96 -6.05 52.40
CA VAL A 267 15.55 -6.09 52.80
C VAL A 267 15.53 -6.06 54.33
N ASP A 268 15.22 -4.89 54.90
CA ASP A 268 15.19 -4.70 56.35
C ASP A 268 13.96 -5.39 56.95
N THR A 269 14.13 -6.65 57.34
CA THR A 269 13.13 -7.48 58.00
C THR A 269 12.90 -7.13 59.48
N THR A 270 13.57 -6.09 60.01
CA THR A 270 13.23 -5.50 61.31
C THR A 270 12.09 -4.50 61.23
N LEU A 271 11.81 -3.97 60.03
CA LEU A 271 10.57 -3.24 59.77
C LEU A 271 9.38 -4.23 59.86
N PRO A 272 8.33 -3.91 60.62
CA PRO A 272 7.13 -4.74 60.61
C PRO A 272 6.55 -4.77 59.18
N PRO A 273 5.95 -5.89 58.74
CA PRO A 273 5.37 -5.97 57.41
C PRO A 273 4.34 -4.86 57.25
N VAL A 274 4.45 -4.09 56.16
CA VAL A 274 3.55 -2.95 55.88
C VAL A 274 2.13 -3.49 55.76
N ARG A 275 1.37 -3.35 56.84
CA ARG A 275 -0.08 -3.46 56.77
C ARG A 275 -0.59 -2.29 55.96
N TYR A 276 -0.97 -2.60 54.74
CA TYR A 276 -2.09 -1.93 54.10
C TYR A 276 -3.33 -2.32 54.90
N ASP A 277 -3.55 -1.65 56.04
CA ASP A 277 -4.89 -1.60 56.61
C ASP A 277 -5.73 -0.90 55.53
N GLU A 278 -6.68 -1.63 54.92
CA GLU A 278 -7.59 -1.07 53.93
C GLU A 278 -8.33 0.08 54.60
N VAL A 279 -8.00 1.33 54.22
CA VAL A 279 -8.77 2.50 54.60
C VAL A 279 -10.23 2.20 54.27
N PRO A 280 -11.14 2.14 55.26
CA PRO A 280 -12.49 1.63 55.05
C PRO A 280 -13.10 2.35 53.87
N ASN A 281 -13.51 1.58 52.85
CA ASN A 281 -14.03 2.13 51.60
C ASN A 281 -15.07 3.19 51.95
N PHE A 282 -14.78 4.46 51.63
CA PHE A 282 -15.71 5.55 51.86
C PHE A 282 -17.00 5.13 51.16
N GLN A 283 -18.05 4.86 51.94
CA GLN A 283 -19.36 4.63 51.37
C GLN A 283 -19.69 5.90 50.59
N ASP A 284 -19.88 5.76 49.27
CA ASP A 284 -20.36 6.85 48.44
C ASP A 284 -21.56 7.47 49.17
N PRO A 285 -21.56 8.79 49.42
CA PRO A 285 -22.64 9.41 50.17
C PRO A 285 -23.96 9.05 49.47
N PRO A 286 -24.99 8.61 50.22
CA PRO A 286 -26.20 8.06 49.63
C PRO A 286 -26.74 9.05 48.60
N PRO A 287 -27.09 8.58 47.39
CA PRO A 287 -27.34 9.46 46.25
C PRO A 287 -28.34 10.53 46.65
N ILE A 288 -27.92 11.79 46.53
CA ILE A 288 -28.80 12.93 46.76
C ILE A 288 -29.96 12.74 45.78
N ASN A 289 -31.15 12.51 46.32
CA ASN A 289 -32.36 12.46 45.52
C ASN A 289 -32.64 13.87 45.02
N ASP A 290 -32.07 14.21 43.86
CA ASP A 290 -32.45 15.39 43.10
C ASP A 290 -33.99 15.42 43.02
N PRO A 291 -34.64 16.55 43.37
CA PRO A 291 -36.09 16.64 43.35
C PRO A 291 -36.62 16.26 41.95
N VAL A 292 -37.45 15.21 41.90
CA VAL A 292 -38.04 14.69 40.66
C VAL A 292 -38.58 15.86 39.83
N PRO A 293 -38.08 16.07 38.59
CA PRO A 293 -38.51 17.19 37.77
C PRO A 293 -40.03 17.20 37.63
N ALA A 294 -40.65 18.32 38.03
CA ALA A 294 -42.10 18.44 38.07
C ALA A 294 -42.70 18.11 36.69
N PRO A 295 -43.81 17.33 36.61
CA PRO A 295 -44.38 16.91 35.33
C PRO A 295 -44.64 18.09 34.41
N ALA A 296 -44.05 18.06 33.21
CA ALA A 296 -44.21 19.12 32.23
C ALA A 296 -45.70 19.30 31.88
N PRO A 297 -46.24 20.54 31.89
CA PRO A 297 -47.67 20.76 31.70
C PRO A 297 -48.11 20.30 30.30
N GLN A 298 -49.25 19.59 30.26
CA GLN A 298 -49.76 18.98 29.04
C GLN A 298 -50.00 20.02 27.93
N LYS A 299 -49.41 19.77 26.77
CA LYS A 299 -49.56 20.62 25.58
C LYS A 299 -50.93 20.36 24.95
N LYS A 300 -51.88 21.30 25.10
CA LYS A 300 -53.20 21.23 24.47
C LYS A 300 -53.06 21.21 22.93
N GLU A 301 -53.77 20.30 22.28
CA GLU A 301 -53.99 20.32 20.82
C GLU A 301 -55.23 21.16 20.48
N THR A 302 -55.14 21.97 19.41
CA THR A 302 -56.23 22.49 18.55
C THR A 302 -55.59 23.36 17.42
N PRO A 303 -56.25 23.61 16.26
CA PRO A 303 -56.04 22.77 15.09
C PRO A 303 -55.44 23.50 13.87
N LYS A 304 -55.31 22.79 12.73
CA LYS A 304 -54.75 23.30 11.45
C LYS A 304 -55.58 24.44 10.83
N THR A 305 -54.90 25.39 10.19
CA THR A 305 -55.40 26.18 9.04
C THR A 305 -54.20 26.48 8.09
N GLU A 306 -54.47 27.05 6.91
CA GLU A 306 -53.75 26.82 5.66
C GLU A 306 -52.54 27.76 5.34
N THR A 307 -51.85 27.39 4.25
CA THR A 307 -50.87 28.14 3.42
C THR A 307 -51.26 29.60 3.09
N PRO A 308 -50.30 30.52 2.79
CA PRO A 308 -49.53 30.46 1.53
C PRO A 308 -48.07 30.96 1.53
N LYS A 309 -47.40 30.82 0.37
CA LYS A 309 -46.05 31.33 0.04
C LYS A 309 -45.99 32.87 -0.02
N ALA A 310 -44.80 33.42 0.27
CA ALA A 310 -44.34 34.71 -0.24
C ALA A 310 -42.85 34.65 -0.59
N ASN A 311 -42.38 35.52 -1.50
CA ASN A 311 -40.98 35.59 -1.94
C ASN A 311 -40.13 36.50 -1.03
N GLY A 312 -38.82 36.25 -0.97
CA GLY A 312 -37.83 37.15 -0.38
C GLY A 312 -36.54 37.14 -1.21
N THR A 313 -36.07 38.31 -1.63
CA THR A 313 -35.07 38.46 -2.70
C THR A 313 -33.73 38.99 -2.19
N SER A 314 -32.62 38.49 -2.77
CA SER A 314 -31.31 39.16 -2.92
C SER A 314 -30.59 39.77 -1.71
N THR A 315 -29.29 39.47 -1.60
CA THR A 315 -28.26 40.51 -1.81
C THR A 315 -26.91 39.90 -2.22
N LYS A 316 -26.07 40.69 -2.88
CA LYS A 316 -24.70 40.40 -3.35
C LYS A 316 -23.83 41.59 -2.93
N PRO A 317 -22.54 41.40 -2.58
CA PRO A 317 -21.45 41.78 -3.50
C PRO A 317 -20.32 40.71 -3.52
N ALA A 318 -19.42 40.52 -4.51
CA ALA A 318 -18.65 41.44 -5.37
C ALA A 318 -17.58 42.23 -4.58
N THR A 319 -16.32 42.50 -4.98
CA THR A 319 -15.44 42.22 -6.17
C THR A 319 -13.96 42.44 -5.69
N THR A 320 -12.80 42.18 -6.32
CA THR A 320 -12.31 41.83 -7.69
C THR A 320 -10.89 41.18 -7.60
N GLY A 321 -10.38 40.56 -8.68
CA GLY A 321 -8.93 40.35 -8.93
C GLY A 321 -8.36 38.97 -8.57
N ASP A 322 -7.29 38.46 -9.21
CA ASP A 322 -6.56 39.00 -10.37
C ASP A 322 -5.81 37.90 -11.19
N LYS A 323 -5.45 38.20 -12.45
CA LYS A 323 -4.65 37.39 -13.40
C LYS A 323 -4.26 38.31 -14.58
N PRO A 324 -3.05 38.24 -15.19
CA PRO A 324 -2.77 37.15 -16.15
C PRO A 324 -1.28 36.81 -16.43
N LYS A 325 -1.09 35.94 -17.44
CA LYS A 325 0.12 35.56 -18.22
C LYS A 325 0.80 34.24 -17.82
N SER A 326 1.56 33.58 -18.71
CA SER A 326 1.44 33.38 -20.18
C SER A 326 2.54 32.41 -20.60
N GLY A 327 2.31 31.55 -21.60
CA GLY A 327 3.36 30.67 -22.15
C GLY A 327 2.78 29.60 -23.07
N ALA A 328 2.99 29.73 -24.37
CA ALA A 328 2.49 28.79 -25.38
C ALA A 328 3.43 28.71 -26.59
N SER A 329 3.90 27.50 -26.89
CA SER A 329 4.69 27.13 -28.08
C SER A 329 4.98 25.62 -28.04
N THR A 330 5.03 24.82 -29.11
CA THR A 330 4.52 24.94 -30.50
C THR A 330 4.40 23.50 -31.05
N THR A 331 3.48 23.22 -31.98
CA THR A 331 3.28 21.89 -32.59
C THR A 331 3.71 21.82 -34.06
N THR A 332 4.46 20.79 -34.44
CA THR A 332 4.69 20.33 -35.83
C THR A 332 5.06 18.82 -35.82
N PRO A 333 5.01 18.07 -36.95
CA PRO A 333 4.21 16.85 -36.97
C PRO A 333 4.99 15.53 -37.16
N ALA A 334 4.22 14.45 -37.35
CA ALA A 334 4.65 13.05 -37.33
C ALA A 334 5.50 12.59 -38.54
N THR A 335 6.14 11.43 -38.36
CA THR A 335 6.60 10.54 -39.43
C THR A 335 6.04 9.15 -39.15
N GLU A 336 5.31 8.55 -40.08
CA GLU A 336 4.68 7.24 -39.88
C GLU A 336 5.68 6.09 -40.02
N LYS A 337 5.50 5.07 -39.17
CA LYS A 337 5.95 3.69 -39.38
C LYS A 337 4.81 2.75 -39.00
N PRO A 338 4.70 1.55 -39.62
CA PRO A 338 3.48 0.75 -39.58
C PRO A 338 3.09 0.33 -38.16
N LYS A 339 1.78 0.30 -37.89
CA LYS A 339 1.21 -0.13 -36.61
C LYS A 339 1.60 -1.58 -36.32
N ALA A 340 2.45 -1.81 -35.33
CA ALA A 340 2.50 -3.09 -34.65
C ALA A 340 1.19 -3.29 -33.85
N LYS A 341 0.55 -4.47 -33.95
CA LYS A 341 -0.62 -4.82 -33.14
C LYS A 341 -0.25 -4.79 -31.66
N LYS A 342 -0.69 -3.76 -30.94
CA LYS A 342 -0.20 -3.46 -29.58
C LYS A 342 -0.95 -4.29 -28.55
N VAL A 343 -0.47 -5.51 -28.30
CA VAL A 343 -0.94 -6.35 -27.21
C VAL A 343 -0.27 -5.91 -25.91
N ILE A 344 -1.07 -5.43 -24.95
CA ILE A 344 -0.67 -5.20 -23.56
C ILE A 344 -1.47 -6.18 -22.69
N ILE A 345 -0.80 -6.87 -21.76
CA ILE A 345 -1.36 -7.93 -20.88
C ILE A 345 -1.11 -7.55 -19.42
#